data_AF-Q4UAF2-F1
#
_entry.id   AF-Q4UAF2-F1
#
_cell.length_a   1.000
_cell.length_b   1.000
_cell.length_c   1.000
_cell.angle_alpha   90.00
_cell.angle_beta   90.00
_cell.angle_gamma   90.00
#
_symmetry.space_group_name_H-M   'P 1'
#
loop_
_entity.id
_entity.type
_entity.pdbx_description
1 polymer ?
#
loop_
_entity_poly.entity_id
_entity_poly.type
_entity_poly.pdbx_seq_one_letter_code
_entity_poly.pdbx_strand_id
1 'polypeptide(L)'
;MVYTSKGNSIFSRVKDVSVIWNTKDPKKYSTKVLVDTSGLNVSIYLLNGDILHFGDDGTVDGWKPSSNKIILDVDKTSSTIGYDFVHEGETRTFTAKPGYEFKTVKLGKTFSEDHTFWKAKKDDECSTKVTVYGVETSVKNINIFLNNNQVKHFHEVDDKWVSETTIVLDIDKNKDNDLFEYRSTRNFGHFNPKPNLTITKIVKKELEIWTAEPEDHGLKAVLMGSGKDEKFLSILLQSGNFVLLRKSGKGQCWEDITQEKSDFSGIKMYSLEEGTSKYHLLTENEYDAIIFESRYGYEFKDSVKCVKITYNDNLLWSHTDDPEFGYLKGLYLGLASNRFFVKNQSDEVKKIEKELVTDNHYFGCLPIFYDLKFHVVYLIHSLSKIGVIALHLALL
;
A
#
# COMPACT_ATOMS: atom_id res chain seq x y z
N MET A 1 17.11 -33.87 -2.79
CA MET A 1 18.56 -34.06 -2.66
C MET A 1 19.31 -33.16 -3.64
N VAL A 2 20.50 -32.68 -3.26
CA VAL A 2 21.37 -31.84 -4.11
C VAL A 2 22.71 -32.54 -4.27
N TYR A 3 23.13 -32.75 -5.51
CA TYR A 3 24.44 -33.29 -5.85
C TYR A 3 25.24 -32.21 -6.57
N THR A 4 26.39 -31.85 -6.03
CA THR A 4 27.31 -30.87 -6.63
C THR A 4 28.66 -31.54 -6.83
N SER A 5 29.26 -31.34 -8.00
CA SER A 5 30.59 -31.87 -8.25
C SER A 5 31.64 -31.17 -7.38
N LYS A 6 32.68 -31.90 -6.95
CA LYS A 6 33.75 -31.36 -6.10
C LYS A 6 34.98 -30.98 -6.94
N GLY A 7 35.56 -29.83 -6.64
CA GLY A 7 36.75 -29.31 -7.33
C GLY A 7 36.48 -29.11 -8.83
N ASN A 8 37.41 -29.57 -9.68
CA ASN A 8 37.29 -29.48 -11.14
C ASN A 8 36.49 -30.65 -11.76
N SER A 9 35.80 -31.44 -10.93
CA SER A 9 35.00 -32.56 -11.41
C SER A 9 33.67 -32.07 -12.01
N ILE A 10 33.08 -32.90 -12.85
CA ILE A 10 31.86 -32.63 -13.61
C ILE A 10 31.07 -33.92 -13.83
N PHE A 11 29.76 -33.79 -14.07
CA PHE A 11 28.90 -34.89 -14.45
C PHE A 11 28.75 -34.94 -15.98
N SER A 12 29.17 -36.04 -16.59
CA SER A 12 28.90 -36.35 -18.00
C SER A 12 27.76 -37.36 -18.19
N ARG A 13 27.30 -37.96 -17.09
CA ARG A 13 26.21 -38.94 -17.05
C ARG A 13 25.52 -38.93 -15.68
N VAL A 14 24.20 -38.99 -15.70
CA VAL A 14 23.33 -39.19 -14.52
C VAL A 14 22.50 -40.44 -14.77
N LYS A 15 22.45 -41.33 -13.79
CA LYS A 15 21.68 -42.58 -13.85
C LYS A 15 21.07 -42.89 -12.50
N ASP A 16 19.98 -43.63 -12.55
CA ASP A 16 19.49 -44.43 -11.44
C ASP A 16 19.67 -45.92 -11.82
N VAL A 17 18.60 -46.70 -11.95
CA VAL A 17 18.62 -48.04 -12.58
C VAL A 17 18.90 -47.91 -14.08
N SER A 18 18.23 -46.96 -14.75
CA SER A 18 18.43 -46.62 -16.16
C SER A 18 19.14 -45.27 -16.30
N VAL A 19 19.61 -44.96 -17.53
CA VAL A 19 20.27 -43.68 -17.81
C VAL A 19 19.21 -42.59 -17.92
N ILE A 20 19.33 -41.57 -17.07
CA ILE A 20 18.47 -40.38 -17.10
C ILE A 20 18.99 -39.41 -18.15
N TRP A 21 20.30 -39.18 -18.14
CA TRP A 21 20.94 -38.21 -19.02
C TRP A 21 22.43 -38.55 -19.23
N ASN A 22 22.95 -38.30 -20.43
CA ASN A 22 24.37 -38.31 -20.72
C ASN A 22 24.72 -37.31 -21.82
N THR A 23 25.99 -36.91 -21.90
CA THR A 23 26.51 -36.10 -23.00
C THR A 23 27.98 -36.39 -23.27
N LYS A 24 28.39 -36.19 -24.52
CA LYS A 24 29.81 -36.14 -24.92
C LYS A 24 30.31 -34.72 -25.20
N ASP A 25 29.40 -33.73 -25.23
CA ASP A 25 29.73 -32.32 -25.46
C ASP A 25 30.22 -31.69 -24.14
N PRO A 26 31.49 -31.22 -24.07
CA PRO A 26 32.02 -30.64 -22.85
C PRO A 26 31.30 -29.38 -22.36
N LYS A 27 30.66 -28.62 -23.25
CA LYS A 27 29.89 -27.43 -22.87
C LYS A 27 28.58 -27.78 -22.16
N LYS A 28 28.12 -29.02 -22.34
CA LYS A 28 26.88 -29.53 -21.75
C LYS A 28 27.13 -30.42 -20.54
N TYR A 29 28.36 -30.52 -20.03
CA TYR A 29 28.56 -31.19 -18.75
C TYR A 29 27.83 -30.48 -17.63
N SER A 30 27.51 -31.21 -16.55
CA SER A 30 26.76 -30.67 -15.42
C SER A 30 27.64 -30.51 -14.19
N THR A 31 27.36 -29.48 -13.39
CA THR A 31 28.02 -29.23 -12.09
C THR A 31 27.10 -29.49 -10.90
N LYS A 32 25.79 -29.53 -11.14
CA LYS A 32 24.77 -29.67 -10.12
C LYS A 32 23.57 -30.45 -10.64
N VAL A 33 23.11 -31.40 -9.83
CA VAL A 33 21.91 -32.19 -10.07
C VAL A 33 20.99 -32.08 -8.85
N LEU A 34 19.73 -31.75 -9.08
CA LEU A 34 18.68 -31.78 -8.08
C LEU A 34 17.81 -33.00 -8.31
N VAL A 35 17.46 -33.67 -7.22
CA VAL A 35 16.48 -34.76 -7.20
C VAL A 35 15.43 -34.39 -6.17
N ASP A 36 14.15 -34.59 -6.46
CA ASP A 36 13.11 -34.36 -5.48
C ASP A 36 13.15 -35.39 -4.34
N THR A 37 12.26 -35.26 -3.37
CA THR A 37 12.19 -36.20 -2.23
C THR A 37 11.63 -37.55 -2.63
N SER A 38 10.79 -37.61 -3.68
CA SER A 38 10.24 -38.86 -4.19
C SER A 38 11.26 -39.68 -4.97
N GLY A 39 12.29 -39.04 -5.52
CA GLY A 39 13.25 -39.67 -6.42
C GLY A 39 12.76 -39.75 -7.86
N LEU A 40 11.57 -39.21 -8.18
CA LEU A 40 10.93 -39.32 -9.50
C LEU A 40 11.13 -38.08 -10.37
N ASN A 41 11.73 -37.00 -9.85
CA ASN A 41 12.01 -35.80 -10.62
C ASN A 41 13.47 -35.38 -10.48
N VAL A 42 14.11 -35.09 -11.62
CA VAL A 42 15.53 -34.72 -11.69
C VAL A 42 15.72 -33.45 -12.52
N SER A 43 16.49 -32.50 -12.00
CA SER A 43 16.92 -31.30 -12.72
C SER A 43 18.44 -31.26 -12.82
N ILE A 44 18.97 -31.08 -14.03
CA ILE A 44 20.40 -31.15 -14.34
C ILE A 44 20.85 -29.77 -14.82
N TYR A 45 21.73 -29.12 -14.08
CA TYR A 45 22.30 -27.81 -14.39
C TYR A 45 23.55 -27.98 -15.22
N LEU A 46 23.52 -27.51 -16.47
CA LEU A 46 24.61 -27.64 -17.42
C LEU A 46 25.57 -26.44 -17.33
N LEU A 47 26.82 -26.63 -17.76
CA LEU A 47 27.86 -25.60 -17.79
C LEU A 47 27.54 -24.43 -18.73
N ASN A 48 26.75 -24.67 -19.77
CA ASN A 48 26.30 -23.63 -20.70
C ASN A 48 25.13 -22.78 -20.17
N GLY A 49 24.64 -23.06 -18.95
CA GLY A 49 23.53 -22.35 -18.32
C GLY A 49 22.16 -22.99 -18.53
N ASP A 50 22.05 -23.99 -19.41
CA ASP A 50 20.80 -24.72 -19.61
C ASP A 50 20.46 -25.57 -18.38
N ILE A 51 19.16 -25.74 -18.13
CA ILE A 51 18.65 -26.65 -17.10
C ILE A 51 17.74 -27.65 -17.79
N LEU A 52 18.06 -28.94 -17.64
CA LEU A 52 17.25 -30.02 -18.17
C LEU A 52 16.43 -30.63 -17.05
N HIS A 53 15.15 -30.89 -17.31
CA HIS A 53 14.24 -31.51 -16.35
C HIS A 53 13.81 -32.88 -16.87
N PHE A 54 13.76 -33.86 -15.98
CA PHE A 54 13.31 -35.21 -16.26
C PHE A 54 12.34 -35.68 -15.18
N GLY A 55 11.36 -36.48 -15.59
CA GLY A 55 10.42 -37.14 -14.70
C GLY A 55 10.35 -38.63 -15.02
N ASP A 56 10.14 -39.44 -14.00
CA ASP A 56 9.81 -40.86 -14.11
C ASP A 56 8.32 -41.05 -13.82
N ASP A 57 7.59 -41.61 -14.78
CA ASP A 57 6.16 -41.90 -14.67
C ASP A 57 5.88 -43.31 -14.09
N GLY A 58 6.93 -44.04 -13.70
CA GLY A 58 6.84 -45.40 -13.16
C GLY A 58 6.52 -46.45 -14.23
N THR A 59 6.54 -46.07 -15.51
CA THR A 59 6.31 -46.99 -16.63
C THR A 59 7.60 -47.64 -17.11
N VAL A 60 7.48 -48.68 -17.94
CA VAL A 60 8.62 -49.41 -18.51
C VAL A 60 9.53 -48.50 -19.36
N ASP A 61 8.98 -47.41 -19.91
CA ASP A 61 9.74 -46.45 -20.72
C ASP A 61 10.73 -45.61 -19.90
N GLY A 62 10.54 -45.54 -18.58
CA GLY A 62 11.42 -44.84 -17.63
C GLY A 62 11.47 -43.32 -17.80
N TRP A 63 12.63 -42.73 -17.48
CA TRP A 63 12.88 -41.29 -17.45
C TRP A 63 12.65 -40.59 -18.80
N LYS A 64 11.81 -39.56 -18.78
CA LYS A 64 11.50 -38.73 -19.96
C LYS A 64 11.75 -37.25 -19.66
N PRO A 65 12.09 -36.42 -20.67
CA PRO A 65 12.15 -34.96 -20.49
C PRO A 65 10.83 -34.45 -19.94
N SER A 66 10.88 -33.69 -18.85
CA SER A 66 9.72 -33.06 -18.24
C SER A 66 9.65 -31.58 -18.59
N SER A 67 8.42 -31.07 -18.68
CA SER A 67 8.18 -29.66 -18.95
C SER A 67 8.68 -28.81 -17.78
N ASN A 68 9.39 -27.74 -18.10
CA ASN A 68 9.78 -26.72 -17.13
C ASN A 68 8.61 -25.80 -16.74
N LYS A 69 7.55 -25.80 -17.54
CA LYS A 69 6.27 -25.15 -17.30
C LYS A 69 5.39 -26.08 -16.45
N ILE A 70 5.25 -25.75 -15.18
CA ILE A 70 4.60 -26.58 -14.15
C ILE A 70 3.23 -26.02 -13.73
N ILE A 71 2.45 -26.87 -13.08
CA ILE A 71 1.19 -26.52 -12.43
C ILE A 71 1.49 -26.20 -10.97
N LEU A 72 1.13 -24.99 -10.54
CA LEU A 72 1.10 -24.63 -9.14
C LEU A 72 -0.27 -24.94 -8.56
N ASP A 73 -0.31 -25.67 -7.46
CA ASP A 73 -1.51 -25.87 -6.65
C ASP A 73 -1.30 -25.11 -5.33
N VAL A 74 -2.05 -24.02 -5.14
CA VAL A 74 -1.80 -23.11 -4.01
C VAL A 74 -2.27 -23.66 -2.66
N ASP A 75 -2.99 -24.79 -2.68
CA ASP A 75 -3.36 -25.53 -1.48
C ASP A 75 -2.23 -26.46 -1.02
N LYS A 76 -1.19 -26.68 -1.85
CA LYS A 76 0.01 -27.44 -1.48
C LYS A 76 1.06 -26.52 -0.86
N THR A 77 1.10 -26.48 0.46
CA THR A 77 1.93 -25.57 1.26
C THR A 77 3.32 -26.13 1.59
N SER A 78 4.01 -26.69 0.58
CA SER A 78 5.38 -27.20 0.76
C SER A 78 6.25 -26.96 -0.47
N SER A 79 7.55 -26.74 -0.24
CA SER A 79 8.51 -26.54 -1.32
C SER A 79 8.70 -27.82 -2.14
N THR A 80 8.93 -27.67 -3.45
CA THR A 80 9.18 -28.79 -4.37
C THR A 80 10.51 -28.61 -5.10
N ILE A 81 10.84 -29.51 -6.02
CA ILE A 81 11.95 -29.30 -6.95
C ILE A 81 11.69 -28.13 -7.92
N GLY A 82 10.41 -27.82 -8.18
CA GLY A 82 9.98 -26.80 -9.13
C GLY A 82 9.82 -25.40 -8.53
N TYR A 83 9.58 -25.29 -7.22
CA TYR A 83 9.37 -24.01 -6.55
C TYR A 83 9.73 -24.05 -5.07
N ASP A 84 10.02 -22.87 -4.51
CA ASP A 84 10.10 -22.63 -3.08
C ASP A 84 8.78 -22.09 -2.55
N PHE A 85 8.45 -22.50 -1.33
CA PHE A 85 7.28 -22.05 -0.58
C PHE A 85 7.74 -21.35 0.70
N VAL A 86 7.23 -20.14 0.91
CA VAL A 86 7.46 -19.34 2.11
C VAL A 86 6.11 -18.91 2.68
N HIS A 87 5.96 -19.03 3.99
CA HIS A 87 4.77 -18.60 4.71
C HIS A 87 5.14 -17.62 5.81
N GLU A 88 4.63 -16.39 5.72
CA GLU A 88 4.92 -15.30 6.64
C GLU A 88 3.61 -14.57 6.96
N GLY A 89 3.19 -14.62 8.23
CA GLY A 89 1.90 -14.05 8.65
C GLY A 89 0.73 -14.63 7.87
N GLU A 90 -0.06 -13.78 7.22
CA GLU A 90 -1.19 -14.19 6.38
C GLU A 90 -0.81 -14.39 4.90
N THR A 91 0.49 -14.33 4.58
CA THR A 91 0.98 -14.41 3.20
C THR A 91 1.61 -15.77 2.94
N ARG A 92 1.26 -16.36 1.80
CA ARG A 92 1.90 -17.53 1.21
C ARG A 92 2.53 -17.14 -0.11
N THR A 93 3.83 -17.36 -0.24
CA THR A 93 4.60 -17.01 -1.42
C THR A 93 5.17 -18.25 -2.06
N PHE A 94 4.86 -18.45 -3.34
CA PHE A 94 5.39 -19.50 -4.18
C PHE A 94 6.34 -18.87 -5.18
N THR A 95 7.59 -19.28 -5.19
CA THR A 95 8.61 -18.76 -6.12
C THR A 95 9.15 -19.90 -6.96
N ALA A 96 8.99 -19.81 -8.28
CA ALA A 96 9.53 -20.81 -9.19
C ALA A 96 11.05 -20.86 -9.08
N LYS A 97 11.61 -22.06 -9.03
CA LYS A 97 13.06 -22.27 -9.01
C LYS A 97 13.66 -21.96 -10.36
N PRO A 98 14.98 -21.65 -10.44
CA PRO A 98 15.64 -21.41 -11.72
C PRO A 98 15.36 -22.54 -12.72
N GLY A 99 14.92 -22.15 -13.91
CA GLY A 99 14.51 -23.06 -14.99
C GLY A 99 13.01 -23.35 -15.04
N TYR A 100 12.29 -23.23 -13.92
CA TYR A 100 10.86 -23.51 -13.85
C TYR A 100 9.99 -22.25 -13.96
N GLU A 101 8.76 -22.45 -14.42
CA GLU A 101 7.73 -21.41 -14.53
C GLU A 101 6.34 -21.99 -14.24
N PHE A 102 5.45 -21.21 -13.64
CA PHE A 102 4.06 -21.58 -13.45
C PHE A 102 3.24 -21.25 -14.71
N LYS A 103 2.76 -22.29 -15.40
CA LYS A 103 1.85 -22.15 -16.54
C LYS A 103 0.39 -22.11 -16.12
N THR A 104 0.08 -22.83 -15.05
CA THR A 104 -1.27 -22.98 -14.50
C THR A 104 -1.20 -22.80 -13.00
N VAL A 105 -2.14 -22.06 -12.43
CA VAL A 105 -2.38 -21.96 -11.00
C VAL A 105 -3.73 -22.60 -10.72
N LYS A 106 -3.75 -23.54 -9.78
CA LYS A 106 -4.95 -24.19 -9.25
C LYS A 106 -5.28 -23.66 -7.87
N LEU A 107 -6.57 -23.58 -7.58
CA LEU A 107 -7.12 -23.18 -6.29
C LEU A 107 -8.33 -24.06 -6.00
N GLY A 108 -8.30 -24.82 -4.91
CA GLY A 108 -9.33 -25.80 -4.56
C GLY A 108 -10.73 -25.22 -4.41
N LYS A 109 -10.83 -23.93 -4.06
CA LYS A 109 -12.10 -23.20 -3.89
C LYS A 109 -12.79 -22.78 -5.18
N THR A 110 -12.23 -23.03 -6.37
CA THR A 110 -12.95 -22.69 -7.60
C THR A 110 -14.08 -23.68 -7.88
N PHE A 111 -15.21 -23.21 -8.43
CA PHE A 111 -16.33 -24.06 -8.87
C PHE A 111 -16.00 -24.93 -10.10
N SER A 112 -14.74 -24.94 -10.57
CA SER A 112 -14.33 -25.72 -11.74
C SER A 112 -13.93 -27.13 -11.34
N GLU A 113 -14.39 -28.14 -12.10
CA GLU A 113 -14.06 -29.55 -11.86
C GLU A 113 -12.56 -29.85 -11.95
N ASP A 114 -11.79 -29.01 -12.66
CA ASP A 114 -10.35 -29.14 -12.80
C ASP A 114 -9.54 -28.30 -11.80
N HIS A 115 -10.23 -27.50 -10.98
CA HIS A 115 -9.69 -26.52 -10.04
C HIS A 115 -8.75 -25.48 -10.67
N THR A 116 -8.79 -25.27 -11.99
CA THR A 116 -7.96 -24.26 -12.66
C THR A 116 -8.45 -22.85 -12.32
N PHE A 117 -7.62 -22.10 -11.61
CA PHE A 117 -7.86 -20.71 -11.28
C PHE A 117 -7.37 -19.76 -12.36
N TRP A 118 -6.15 -20.00 -12.85
CA TRP A 118 -5.53 -19.17 -13.87
C TRP A 118 -4.61 -20.02 -14.75
N LYS A 119 -4.51 -19.64 -16.02
CA LYS A 119 -3.62 -20.28 -16.99
C LYS A 119 -3.05 -19.24 -17.95
N ALA A 120 -1.73 -19.24 -18.11
CA ALA A 120 -1.06 -18.37 -19.07
C ALA A 120 -1.43 -18.77 -20.50
N LYS A 121 -1.75 -17.78 -21.35
CA LYS A 121 -2.08 -18.04 -22.76
C LYS A 121 -0.82 -18.13 -23.62
N LYS A 122 0.20 -17.36 -23.26
CA LYS A 122 1.50 -17.27 -23.94
C LYS A 122 2.63 -17.67 -22.99
N ASP A 123 3.84 -17.76 -23.52
CA ASP A 123 5.02 -18.16 -22.73
C ASP A 123 5.58 -17.01 -21.90
N ASP A 124 5.52 -15.78 -22.40
CA ASP A 124 5.85 -14.54 -21.67
C ASP A 124 4.84 -14.19 -20.57
N GLU A 125 3.66 -14.83 -20.59
CA GLU A 125 2.68 -14.77 -19.52
C GLU A 125 2.90 -15.86 -18.46
N CYS A 126 3.88 -16.77 -18.59
CA CYS A 126 4.16 -17.71 -17.50
C CYS A 126 4.65 -16.94 -16.27
N SER A 127 4.39 -17.50 -15.10
CA SER A 127 4.65 -16.82 -13.84
C SER A 127 5.86 -17.39 -13.11
N THR A 128 6.66 -16.51 -12.51
CA THR A 128 7.80 -16.90 -11.65
C THR A 128 7.48 -16.80 -10.18
N LYS A 129 6.40 -16.12 -9.81
CA LYS A 129 6.00 -15.94 -8.42
C LYS A 129 4.49 -15.80 -8.31
N VAL A 130 3.91 -16.44 -7.30
CA VAL A 130 2.50 -16.27 -6.92
C VAL A 130 2.43 -15.98 -5.44
N THR A 131 1.70 -14.94 -5.06
CA THR A 131 1.43 -14.62 -3.65
C THR A 131 -0.04 -14.76 -3.36
N VAL A 132 -0.37 -15.42 -2.26
CA VAL A 132 -1.73 -15.64 -1.78
C VAL A 132 -1.85 -14.99 -0.41
N TYR A 133 -2.85 -14.12 -0.24
CA TYR A 133 -3.15 -13.44 1.02
C TYR A 133 -4.42 -14.01 1.65
N GLY A 134 -4.34 -14.29 2.95
CA GLY A 134 -5.39 -14.90 3.75
C GLY A 134 -5.05 -16.35 4.13
N VAL A 135 -5.70 -16.83 5.18
CA VAL A 135 -5.57 -18.23 5.61
C VAL A 135 -6.32 -19.16 4.65
N GLU A 136 -6.04 -20.46 4.65
CA GLU A 136 -6.59 -21.43 3.67
C GLU A 136 -8.11 -21.32 3.51
N THR A 137 -8.85 -21.11 4.60
CA THR A 137 -10.31 -20.96 4.58
C THR A 137 -10.80 -19.56 4.21
N SER A 138 -9.94 -18.57 4.01
CA SER A 138 -10.29 -17.17 3.73
C SER A 138 -9.34 -16.46 2.76
N VAL A 139 -8.76 -17.21 1.80
CA VAL A 139 -8.00 -16.62 0.67
C VAL A 139 -8.82 -15.52 0.02
N LYS A 140 -8.33 -14.28 0.11
CA LYS A 140 -9.05 -13.08 -0.37
C LYS A 140 -8.38 -12.41 -1.55
N ASN A 141 -7.06 -12.59 -1.70
CA ASN A 141 -6.30 -12.00 -2.78
C ASN A 141 -5.22 -12.96 -3.29
N ILE A 142 -5.06 -13.02 -4.62
CA ILE A 142 -3.99 -13.76 -5.28
C ILE A 142 -3.33 -12.84 -6.29
N ASN A 143 -2.00 -12.72 -6.23
CA ASN A 143 -1.23 -12.02 -7.25
C ASN A 143 -0.35 -13.00 -8.00
N ILE A 144 -0.35 -12.89 -9.33
CA ILE A 144 0.45 -13.71 -10.24
C ILE A 144 1.44 -12.80 -10.96
N PHE A 145 2.72 -12.96 -10.67
CA PHE A 145 3.81 -12.17 -11.23
C PHE A 145 4.29 -12.84 -12.51
N LEU A 146 4.08 -12.18 -13.65
CA LEU A 146 4.34 -12.70 -14.98
C LEU A 146 5.78 -12.38 -15.44
N ASN A 147 6.30 -13.18 -16.38
CA ASN A 147 7.63 -12.99 -16.97
C ASN A 147 7.79 -11.66 -17.73
N ASN A 148 6.69 -11.07 -18.20
CA ASN A 148 6.67 -9.76 -18.85
C ASN A 148 6.67 -8.57 -17.85
N ASN A 149 6.99 -8.82 -16.57
CA ASN A 149 6.98 -7.86 -15.46
C ASN A 149 5.60 -7.30 -15.07
N GLN A 150 4.51 -7.81 -15.67
CA GLN A 150 3.16 -7.47 -15.22
C GLN A 150 2.75 -8.33 -14.02
N VAL A 151 1.83 -7.80 -13.22
CA VAL A 151 1.21 -8.54 -12.12
C VAL A 151 -0.29 -8.61 -12.39
N LYS A 152 -0.84 -9.83 -12.39
CA LYS A 152 -2.28 -10.03 -12.37
C LYS A 152 -2.76 -10.10 -10.93
N HIS A 153 -3.54 -9.11 -10.54
CA HIS A 153 -4.18 -9.04 -9.24
C HIS A 153 -5.56 -9.70 -9.34
N PHE A 154 -5.87 -10.58 -8.40
CA PHE A 154 -7.19 -11.18 -8.26
C PHE A 154 -7.68 -10.99 -6.84
N HIS A 155 -8.96 -10.68 -6.71
CA HIS A 155 -9.64 -10.59 -5.43
C HIS A 155 -11.06 -11.14 -5.55
N GLU A 156 -11.63 -11.54 -4.41
CA GLU A 156 -12.97 -12.10 -4.33
C GLU A 156 -13.99 -11.00 -3.99
N VAL A 157 -15.05 -10.91 -4.80
CA VAL A 157 -16.20 -10.01 -4.63
C VAL A 157 -17.47 -10.80 -4.83
N ASP A 158 -18.36 -10.81 -3.83
CA ASP A 158 -19.62 -11.57 -3.87
C ASP A 158 -19.40 -13.05 -4.28
N ASP A 159 -18.42 -13.70 -3.64
CA ASP A 159 -17.98 -15.09 -3.88
C ASP A 159 -17.49 -15.36 -5.33
N LYS A 160 -17.04 -14.31 -6.04
CA LYS A 160 -16.50 -14.40 -7.40
C LYS A 160 -15.14 -13.76 -7.49
N TRP A 161 -14.23 -14.45 -8.15
CA TRP A 161 -12.91 -13.93 -8.47
C TRP A 161 -12.96 -12.94 -9.62
N VAL A 162 -12.43 -11.75 -9.40
CA VAL A 162 -12.31 -10.70 -10.40
C VAL A 162 -10.86 -10.17 -10.43
N SER A 163 -10.46 -9.63 -11.58
CA SER A 163 -9.12 -9.04 -11.76
C SER A 163 -9.13 -7.54 -12.03
N GLU A 164 -10.31 -6.93 -12.10
CA GLU A 164 -10.46 -5.49 -12.21
C GLU A 164 -9.92 -4.86 -10.92
N THR A 165 -9.05 -3.86 -11.00
CA THR A 165 -8.47 -3.23 -9.80
C THR A 165 -9.10 -1.88 -9.49
N THR A 166 -10.03 -1.44 -10.32
CA THR A 166 -10.77 -0.20 -10.14
C THR A 166 -12.12 -0.47 -9.46
N ILE A 167 -12.55 0.45 -8.59
CA ILE A 167 -13.82 0.35 -7.88
C ILE A 167 -14.63 1.64 -7.96
N VAL A 168 -15.95 1.46 -7.88
CA VAL A 168 -16.89 2.54 -7.58
C VAL A 168 -17.18 2.51 -6.08
N LEU A 169 -16.75 3.55 -5.37
CA LEU A 169 -16.96 3.69 -3.93
C LEU A 169 -18.33 4.33 -3.65
N ASP A 170 -19.24 3.58 -3.04
CA ASP A 170 -20.51 4.11 -2.53
C ASP A 170 -20.35 4.53 -1.06
N ILE A 171 -20.33 5.83 -0.79
CA ILE A 171 -20.16 6.37 0.57
C ILE A 171 -21.41 6.22 1.45
N ASP A 172 -22.53 5.69 0.92
CA ASP A 172 -23.66 5.25 1.73
C ASP A 172 -23.37 3.90 2.43
N LYS A 173 -22.43 3.10 1.89
CA LYS A 173 -21.97 1.83 2.49
C LYS A 173 -20.92 2.08 3.57
N ASN A 174 -21.38 2.29 4.80
CA ASN A 174 -20.55 2.61 5.97
C ASN A 174 -20.15 1.37 6.80
N LYS A 175 -19.73 0.30 6.13
CA LYS A 175 -19.24 -0.94 6.77
C LYS A 175 -18.24 -1.65 5.86
N ASP A 176 -17.37 -2.46 6.47
CA ASP A 176 -16.42 -3.32 5.77
C ASP A 176 -17.14 -4.20 4.74
N ASN A 177 -16.53 -4.38 3.57
CA ASN A 177 -17.03 -5.24 2.51
C ASN A 177 -15.87 -5.80 1.66
N ASP A 178 -16.21 -6.38 0.50
CA ASP A 178 -15.24 -7.02 -0.36
C ASP A 178 -14.24 -6.06 -1.02
N LEU A 179 -14.59 -4.78 -1.16
CA LEU A 179 -13.81 -3.77 -1.87
C LEU A 179 -13.05 -2.82 -0.94
N PHE A 180 -13.55 -2.57 0.27
CA PHE A 180 -12.91 -1.64 1.20
C PHE A 180 -13.19 -1.93 2.67
N GLU A 181 -12.30 -1.45 3.51
CA GLU A 181 -12.48 -1.34 4.95
C GLU A 181 -13.06 0.03 5.32
N TYR A 182 -14.01 0.03 6.24
CA TYR A 182 -14.63 1.23 6.78
C TYR A 182 -14.30 1.39 8.25
N ARG A 183 -13.86 2.60 8.62
CA ARG A 183 -13.65 2.99 10.01
C ARG A 183 -14.31 4.33 10.27
N SER A 184 -15.02 4.45 11.39
CA SER A 184 -15.61 5.70 11.83
C SER A 184 -14.95 6.18 13.12
N THR A 185 -14.37 7.37 13.09
CA THR A 185 -13.72 7.99 14.25
C THR A 185 -14.18 9.43 14.36
N ARG A 186 -14.81 9.84 15.47
CA ARG A 186 -15.16 11.26 15.73
C ARG A 186 -15.84 11.99 14.55
N ASN A 187 -16.81 11.34 13.89
CA ASN A 187 -17.51 11.83 12.68
C ASN A 187 -16.67 11.89 11.39
N PHE A 188 -15.55 11.17 11.35
CA PHE A 188 -14.78 10.91 10.13
C PHE A 188 -15.02 9.48 9.68
N GLY A 189 -15.64 9.30 8.51
CA GLY A 189 -15.78 8.01 7.85
C GLY A 189 -14.61 7.78 6.90
N HIS A 190 -13.70 6.87 7.26
CA HIS A 190 -12.56 6.49 6.45
C HIS A 190 -12.91 5.29 5.60
N PHE A 191 -12.76 5.43 4.28
CA PHE A 191 -12.94 4.39 3.29
C PHE A 191 -11.57 4.03 2.75
N ASN A 192 -11.09 2.83 3.09
CA ASN A 192 -9.77 2.34 2.70
C ASN A 192 -9.99 1.17 1.73
N PRO A 193 -9.85 1.39 0.41
CA PRO A 193 -9.81 0.30 -0.56
C PRO A 193 -8.87 -0.82 -0.08
N LYS A 194 -9.27 -2.07 -0.33
CA LYS A 194 -8.38 -3.20 -0.05
C LYS A 194 -7.11 -3.12 -0.92
N PRO A 195 -6.03 -3.83 -0.54
CA PRO A 195 -4.78 -3.79 -1.28
C PRO A 195 -4.96 -3.99 -2.78
N ASN A 196 -4.27 -3.17 -3.58
CA ASN A 196 -4.33 -3.12 -5.05
C ASN A 196 -5.64 -2.58 -5.65
N LEU A 197 -6.62 -2.16 -4.84
CA LEU A 197 -7.84 -1.52 -5.33
C LEU A 197 -7.72 0.01 -5.33
N THR A 198 -8.24 0.63 -6.38
CA THR A 198 -8.23 2.09 -6.56
C THR A 198 -9.62 2.61 -6.93
N ILE A 199 -9.94 3.82 -6.51
CA ILE A 199 -11.26 4.43 -6.65
C ILE A 199 -11.29 5.25 -7.94
N THR A 200 -12.12 4.85 -8.90
CA THR A 200 -12.34 5.63 -10.13
C THR A 200 -13.58 6.52 -10.05
N LYS A 201 -14.50 6.20 -9.14
CA LYS A 201 -15.72 6.98 -8.94
C LYS A 201 -16.17 6.91 -7.50
N ILE A 202 -16.67 8.03 -6.98
CA ILE A 202 -17.37 8.09 -5.71
C ILE A 202 -18.82 8.46 -5.96
N VAL A 203 -19.71 7.65 -5.41
CA VAL A 203 -21.16 7.85 -5.48
C VAL A 203 -21.75 7.85 -4.09
N LYS A 204 -22.97 8.39 -3.97
CA LYS A 204 -23.85 8.12 -2.84
C LYS A 204 -25.18 7.62 -3.40
N LYS A 205 -25.41 6.31 -3.30
CA LYS A 205 -26.47 5.65 -4.09
C LYS A 205 -26.27 5.97 -5.58
N GLU A 206 -27.29 6.50 -6.26
CA GLU A 206 -27.24 6.88 -7.67
C GLU A 206 -26.56 8.23 -7.96
N LEU A 207 -26.27 9.03 -6.92
CA LEU A 207 -25.66 10.35 -7.12
C LEU A 207 -24.15 10.21 -7.30
N GLU A 208 -23.65 10.54 -8.48
CA GLU A 208 -22.22 10.73 -8.72
C GLU A 208 -21.70 11.97 -7.98
N ILE A 209 -20.61 11.81 -7.24
CA ILE A 209 -19.98 12.87 -6.44
C ILE A 209 -18.64 13.26 -7.05
N TRP A 210 -17.88 12.28 -7.52
CA TRP A 210 -16.54 12.47 -8.06
C TRP A 210 -16.19 11.34 -9.02
N THR A 211 -15.42 11.65 -10.06
CA THR A 211 -14.87 10.71 -11.01
C THR A 211 -13.38 11.04 -11.20
N ALA A 212 -12.55 10.00 -11.21
CA ALA A 212 -11.11 10.12 -11.35
C ALA A 212 -10.70 10.46 -12.78
N GLU A 213 -9.55 11.11 -12.91
CA GLU A 213 -8.83 11.15 -14.18
C GLU A 213 -8.21 9.77 -14.47
N PRO A 214 -8.03 9.39 -15.76
CA PRO A 214 -7.64 8.02 -16.14
C PRO A 214 -6.36 7.47 -15.51
N GLU A 215 -5.43 8.33 -15.13
CA GLU A 215 -4.10 7.96 -14.61
C GLU A 215 -3.89 8.40 -13.15
N ASP A 216 -4.92 8.94 -12.49
CA ASP A 216 -4.80 9.44 -11.11
C ASP A 216 -6.02 9.05 -10.26
N HIS A 217 -6.13 7.75 -9.97
CA HIS A 217 -7.23 7.21 -9.19
C HIS A 217 -7.10 7.54 -7.70
N GLY A 218 -8.22 7.44 -6.98
CA GLY A 218 -8.24 7.58 -5.52
C GLY A 218 -7.68 6.35 -4.81
N LEU A 219 -6.75 6.57 -3.88
CA LEU A 219 -6.21 5.54 -2.98
C LEU A 219 -6.98 5.43 -1.67
N LYS A 220 -7.62 6.52 -1.23
CA LYS A 220 -8.36 6.59 0.04
C LYS A 220 -9.36 7.73 0.00
N ALA A 221 -10.49 7.58 0.69
CA ALA A 221 -11.44 8.67 0.88
C ALA A 221 -11.81 8.86 2.36
N VAL A 222 -11.97 10.10 2.79
CA VAL A 222 -12.42 10.44 4.15
C VAL A 222 -13.61 11.40 4.08
N LEU A 223 -14.77 10.94 4.53
CA LEU A 223 -15.97 11.74 4.70
C LEU A 223 -15.97 12.41 6.07
N MET A 224 -16.02 13.73 6.10
CA MET A 224 -16.03 14.56 7.30
C MET A 224 -17.42 15.15 7.50
N GLY A 225 -18.02 14.90 8.66
CA GLY A 225 -19.35 15.39 9.00
C GLY A 225 -20.47 14.42 8.63
N SER A 226 -21.67 14.68 9.16
CA SER A 226 -22.83 13.80 9.01
C SER A 226 -24.14 14.61 8.98
N GLY A 227 -25.28 13.95 8.82
CA GLY A 227 -26.57 14.62 8.94
C GLY A 227 -26.90 15.63 7.82
N LYS A 228 -27.46 16.78 8.20
CA LYS A 228 -27.90 17.85 7.26
C LYS A 228 -26.89 18.99 7.14
N ASP A 229 -25.89 18.99 8.01
CA ASP A 229 -24.90 20.04 8.11
C ASP A 229 -23.88 19.94 6.98
N GLU A 230 -22.97 20.90 6.97
CA GLU A 230 -21.84 20.92 6.07
C GLU A 230 -21.00 19.65 6.16
N LYS A 231 -20.51 19.21 5.01
CA LYS A 231 -19.65 18.03 4.89
C LYS A 231 -18.49 18.31 3.97
N PHE A 232 -17.42 17.57 4.21
CA PHE A 232 -16.27 17.53 3.34
C PHE A 232 -15.96 16.09 2.96
N LEU A 233 -15.45 15.88 1.76
CA LEU A 233 -14.94 14.60 1.31
C LEU A 233 -13.55 14.84 0.76
N SER A 234 -12.54 14.28 1.43
CA SER A 234 -11.18 14.29 0.91
C SER A 234 -10.84 12.96 0.26
N ILE A 235 -10.06 13.01 -0.81
CA ILE A 235 -9.65 11.85 -1.60
C ILE A 235 -8.14 11.95 -1.79
N LEU A 236 -7.39 10.94 -1.36
CA LEU A 236 -5.96 10.83 -1.64
C LEU A 236 -5.80 10.21 -3.02
N LEU A 237 -4.97 10.79 -3.88
CA LEU A 237 -4.76 10.32 -5.24
C LEU A 237 -3.45 9.52 -5.39
N GLN A 238 -3.33 8.75 -6.47
CA GLN A 238 -2.11 7.97 -6.79
C GLN A 238 -0.88 8.85 -7.01
N SER A 239 -1.06 10.06 -7.52
CA SER A 239 -0.02 11.09 -7.65
C SER A 239 0.51 11.60 -6.30
N GLY A 240 -0.10 11.19 -5.18
CA GLY A 240 0.19 11.70 -3.85
C GLY A 240 -0.53 13.01 -3.53
N ASN A 241 -1.23 13.61 -4.49
CA ASN A 241 -2.07 14.80 -4.28
C ASN A 241 -3.40 14.44 -3.59
N PHE A 242 -4.23 15.46 -3.37
CA PHE A 242 -5.57 15.28 -2.82
C PHE A 242 -6.62 16.06 -3.60
N VAL A 243 -7.87 15.58 -3.50
CA VAL A 243 -9.08 16.33 -3.83
C VAL A 243 -9.83 16.62 -2.53
N LEU A 244 -10.42 17.79 -2.40
CA LEU A 244 -11.31 18.17 -1.30
C LEU A 244 -12.62 18.73 -1.85
N LEU A 245 -13.69 17.98 -1.64
CA LEU A 245 -15.03 18.38 -1.99
C LEU A 245 -15.78 18.91 -0.78
N ARG A 246 -16.59 19.94 -0.96
CA ARG A 246 -17.47 20.51 0.06
C ARG A 246 -18.92 20.33 -0.33
N LYS A 247 -19.76 20.06 0.66
CA LYS A 247 -21.22 20.12 0.53
C LYS A 247 -21.79 20.98 1.63
N SER A 248 -22.28 22.16 1.26
CA SER A 248 -22.76 23.18 2.21
C SER A 248 -24.02 22.78 2.99
N GLY A 249 -24.77 21.78 2.53
CA GLY A 249 -25.92 21.25 3.27
C GLY A 249 -26.78 20.25 2.50
N LYS A 250 -27.90 19.84 3.10
CA LYS A 250 -28.85 18.92 2.46
C LYS A 250 -29.38 19.49 1.13
N GLY A 251 -29.35 18.68 0.07
CA GLY A 251 -29.86 19.03 -1.25
C GLY A 251 -28.91 19.86 -2.12
N GLN A 252 -27.80 20.35 -1.56
CA GLN A 252 -26.78 21.05 -2.32
C GLN A 252 -25.90 20.08 -3.12
N CYS A 253 -25.28 20.58 -4.18
CA CYS A 253 -24.26 19.86 -4.93
C CYS A 253 -22.96 19.76 -4.13
N TRP A 254 -22.08 18.86 -4.56
CA TRP A 254 -20.70 18.86 -4.10
C TRP A 254 -19.90 19.83 -4.97
N GLU A 255 -19.04 20.61 -4.33
CA GLU A 255 -18.17 21.60 -4.97
C GLU A 255 -16.72 21.23 -4.70
N ASP A 256 -15.87 21.26 -5.73
CA ASP A 256 -14.44 21.07 -5.57
C ASP A 256 -13.79 22.36 -5.06
N ILE A 257 -13.25 22.31 -3.85
CA ILE A 257 -12.58 23.43 -3.18
C ILE A 257 -11.08 23.17 -3.00
N THR A 258 -10.52 22.21 -3.73
CA THR A 258 -9.11 21.81 -3.63
C THR A 258 -8.18 23.00 -3.86
N GLN A 259 -8.47 23.79 -4.90
CA GLN A 259 -7.67 24.96 -5.29
C GLN A 259 -7.76 26.13 -4.29
N GLU A 260 -8.71 26.10 -3.35
CA GLU A 260 -8.78 27.08 -2.26
C GLU A 260 -7.83 26.75 -1.10
N LYS A 261 -7.24 25.55 -1.10
CA LYS A 261 -6.33 25.09 -0.05
C LYS A 261 -4.89 25.31 -0.48
N SER A 262 -4.04 25.53 0.53
CA SER A 262 -2.60 25.50 0.34
C SER A 262 -2.18 24.12 -0.12
N ASP A 263 -1.09 24.05 -0.85
CA ASP A 263 -0.44 22.81 -1.22
C ASP A 263 0.98 22.75 -0.64
N PHE A 264 1.69 21.67 -0.98
CA PHE A 264 3.08 21.46 -0.61
C PHE A 264 4.05 22.00 -1.66
N SER A 265 3.56 22.75 -2.66
CA SER A 265 4.42 23.39 -3.66
C SER A 265 5.39 24.36 -2.95
N GLY A 266 6.67 24.23 -3.27
CA GLY A 266 7.73 25.01 -2.64
C GLY A 266 8.19 24.50 -1.27
N ILE A 267 7.55 23.48 -0.69
CA ILE A 267 8.04 22.81 0.51
C ILE A 267 9.17 21.86 0.14
N LYS A 268 10.30 21.96 0.85
CA LYS A 268 11.41 21.03 0.76
C LYS A 268 11.72 20.50 2.16
N MET A 269 11.89 19.19 2.28
CA MET A 269 12.17 18.48 3.52
C MET A 269 13.53 17.81 3.41
N TYR A 270 14.35 17.87 4.45
CA TYR A 270 15.73 17.38 4.39
C TYR A 270 16.03 16.42 5.54
N SER A 271 16.82 15.41 5.25
CA SER A 271 17.48 14.53 6.23
C SER A 271 19.00 14.73 6.15
N LEU A 272 19.74 14.10 7.06
CA LEU A 272 21.19 14.01 7.00
C LEU A 272 21.61 12.70 6.33
N GLU A 273 22.64 12.77 5.48
CA GLU A 273 23.31 11.58 4.97
C GLU A 273 24.01 10.86 6.12
N GLU A 274 23.82 9.54 6.20
CA GLU A 274 24.35 8.73 7.29
C GLU A 274 25.87 8.86 7.42
N GLY A 275 26.35 9.13 8.64
CA GLY A 275 27.77 9.31 8.93
C GLY A 275 28.37 10.63 8.46
N THR A 276 27.57 11.59 7.99
CA THR A 276 28.04 12.91 7.56
C THR A 276 27.22 14.05 8.16
N SER A 277 27.65 15.30 7.93
CA SER A 277 26.88 16.51 8.24
C SER A 277 26.24 17.14 7.01
N LYS A 278 26.10 16.38 5.91
CA LYS A 278 25.49 16.85 4.66
C LYS A 278 24.00 16.57 4.67
N TYR A 279 23.23 17.55 4.20
CA TYR A 279 21.80 17.39 3.98
C TYR A 279 21.54 16.74 2.62
N HIS A 280 20.57 15.84 2.58
CA HIS A 280 19.93 15.41 1.33
C HIS A 280 18.44 15.77 1.35
N LEU A 281 17.90 16.07 0.17
CA LEU A 281 16.49 16.33 -0.02
C LEU A 281 15.72 15.01 0.06
N LEU A 282 14.66 14.97 0.86
CA LEU A 282 13.79 13.81 0.93
C LEU A 282 13.05 13.61 -0.39
N THR A 283 12.95 12.37 -0.81
CA THR A 283 12.24 11.94 -2.01
C THR A 283 10.95 11.20 -1.65
N GLU A 284 10.07 10.98 -2.63
CA GLU A 284 8.83 10.19 -2.48
C GLU A 284 9.07 8.76 -1.98
N ASN A 285 10.31 8.26 -2.02
CA ASN A 285 10.65 6.96 -1.45
C ASN A 285 10.90 7.01 0.07
N GLU A 286 10.93 8.18 0.69
CA GLU A 286 11.28 8.40 2.10
C GLU A 286 10.09 8.88 2.93
N TYR A 287 8.95 9.15 2.30
CA TYR A 287 7.70 9.50 2.96
C TYR A 287 6.50 9.02 2.15
N ASP A 288 5.37 8.84 2.81
CA ASP A 288 4.10 8.44 2.20
C ASP A 288 3.07 9.56 2.33
N ALA A 289 2.36 9.86 1.25
CA ALA A 289 1.23 10.79 1.28
C ALA A 289 0.05 10.15 2.03
N ILE A 290 -0.56 10.91 2.94
CA ILE A 290 -1.68 10.42 3.74
C ILE A 290 -2.83 11.40 3.79
N ILE A 291 -4.04 10.85 3.93
CA ILE A 291 -5.21 11.57 4.43
C ILE A 291 -5.76 10.81 5.62
N PHE A 292 -5.99 11.53 6.71
CA PHE A 292 -6.54 10.99 7.94
C PHE A 292 -7.35 12.04 8.70
N GLU A 293 -8.63 11.77 8.93
CA GLU A 293 -9.56 12.74 9.52
C GLU A 293 -9.60 14.01 8.63
N SER A 294 -9.34 15.19 9.21
CA SER A 294 -9.33 16.47 8.50
C SER A 294 -7.92 16.95 8.08
N ARG A 295 -6.96 16.02 7.93
CA ARG A 295 -5.58 16.34 7.57
C ARG A 295 -5.11 15.62 6.30
N TYR A 296 -4.27 16.29 5.53
CA TYR A 296 -3.52 15.76 4.39
C TYR A 296 -2.03 16.06 4.61
N GLY A 297 -1.12 15.17 4.23
CA GLY A 297 0.30 15.47 4.32
C GLY A 297 1.20 14.27 4.08
N TYR A 298 2.44 14.36 4.56
CA TYR A 298 3.47 13.35 4.37
C TYR A 298 3.91 12.78 5.70
N GLU A 299 3.85 11.46 5.84
CA GLU A 299 4.43 10.71 6.95
C GLU A 299 5.78 10.13 6.56
N PHE A 300 6.81 10.36 7.37
CA PHE A 300 8.15 9.86 7.11
C PHE A 300 8.23 8.37 7.43
N LYS A 301 8.95 7.61 6.60
CA LYS A 301 9.22 6.19 6.88
C LYS A 301 10.08 6.06 8.13
N ASP A 302 9.98 4.94 8.83
CA ASP A 302 10.59 4.75 10.16
C ASP A 302 12.11 5.04 10.24
N SER A 303 12.86 4.80 9.15
CA SER A 303 14.30 5.08 9.09
C SER A 303 14.65 6.55 8.82
N VAL A 304 13.66 7.37 8.43
CA VAL A 304 13.87 8.71 7.92
C VAL A 304 13.77 9.73 9.05
N LYS A 305 14.84 10.49 9.24
CA LYS A 305 14.96 11.52 10.26
C LYS A 305 14.96 12.89 9.61
N CYS A 306 13.77 13.46 9.41
CA CYS A 306 13.65 14.83 8.92
C CYS A 306 14.26 15.81 9.94
N VAL A 307 15.22 16.62 9.50
CA VAL A 307 15.95 17.59 10.33
C VAL A 307 15.67 19.04 9.97
N LYS A 308 15.14 19.30 8.78
CA LYS A 308 14.90 20.66 8.28
C LYS A 308 13.75 20.68 7.29
N ILE A 309 12.89 21.70 7.40
CA ILE A 309 11.82 22.00 6.45
C ILE A 309 11.96 23.44 6.00
N THR A 310 11.86 23.67 4.69
CA THR A 310 11.85 25.02 4.10
C THR A 310 10.64 25.22 3.21
N TYR A 311 10.22 26.46 3.03
CA TYR A 311 9.20 26.87 2.07
C TYR A 311 9.71 28.04 1.24
N ASN A 312 9.77 27.85 -0.09
CA ASN A 312 10.40 28.80 -1.01
C ASN A 312 11.78 29.26 -0.50
N ASP A 313 12.57 28.28 -0.08
CA ASP A 313 13.92 28.41 0.49
C ASP A 313 14.03 29.15 1.84
N ASN A 314 12.92 29.62 2.42
CA ASN A 314 12.88 30.14 3.79
C ASN A 314 12.75 29.00 4.82
N LEU A 315 13.49 29.10 5.94
CA LEU A 315 13.43 28.10 7.01
C LEU A 315 12.05 28.15 7.70
N LEU A 316 11.35 27.01 7.71
CA LEU A 316 10.08 26.85 8.41
C LEU A 316 10.22 26.09 9.72
N TRP A 317 11.14 25.13 9.78
CA TRP A 317 11.38 24.31 10.96
C TRP A 317 12.76 23.67 10.91
N SER A 318 13.44 23.63 12.05
CA SER A 318 14.66 22.86 12.28
C SER A 318 14.51 21.96 13.51
N HIS A 319 15.08 20.76 13.43
CA HIS A 319 15.14 19.82 14.56
C HIS A 319 15.88 20.41 15.78
N THR A 320 16.71 21.43 15.58
CA THR A 320 17.43 22.11 16.66
C THR A 320 16.60 23.17 17.39
N ASP A 321 15.44 23.57 16.85
CA ASP A 321 14.64 24.66 17.42
C ASP A 321 13.97 24.25 18.74
N ASP A 322 13.62 22.97 18.87
CA ASP A 322 13.16 22.37 20.13
C ASP A 322 13.59 20.90 20.21
N PRO A 323 14.71 20.61 20.89
CA PRO A 323 15.22 19.25 21.04
C PRO A 323 14.26 18.29 21.75
N GLU A 324 13.41 18.78 22.67
CA GLU A 324 12.46 17.94 23.42
C GLU A 324 11.31 17.45 22.53
N PHE A 325 11.01 18.19 21.46
CA PHE A 325 10.01 17.77 20.46
C PHE A 325 10.50 16.56 19.64
N GLY A 326 11.81 16.37 19.54
CA GLY A 326 12.43 15.25 18.85
C GLY A 326 12.16 15.22 17.34
N TYR A 327 12.31 14.03 16.75
CA TYR A 327 12.12 13.83 15.32
C TYR A 327 10.65 13.84 14.91
N LEU A 328 10.42 14.34 13.70
CA LEU A 328 9.10 14.36 13.11
C LEU A 328 8.65 12.97 12.71
N LYS A 329 7.35 12.73 12.91
CA LYS A 329 6.58 11.67 12.28
C LYS A 329 6.05 12.11 10.92
N GLY A 330 5.69 13.38 10.78
CA GLY A 330 5.19 13.90 9.51
C GLY A 330 4.91 15.41 9.52
N LEU A 331 4.66 15.91 8.32
CA LEU A 331 4.24 17.28 8.03
C LEU A 331 2.86 17.26 7.38
N TYR A 332 1.94 18.07 7.87
CA TYR A 332 0.53 18.02 7.47
C TYR A 332 -0.06 19.40 7.26
N LEU A 333 -1.07 19.45 6.39
CA LEU A 333 -2.02 20.52 6.19
C LEU A 333 -3.35 20.13 6.87
N GLY A 334 -3.84 20.98 7.77
CA GLY A 334 -5.20 20.88 8.27
C GLY A 334 -6.18 21.42 7.23
N LEU A 335 -6.96 20.54 6.60
CA LEU A 335 -7.82 20.85 5.45
C LEU A 335 -8.91 21.89 5.78
N ALA A 336 -9.44 21.86 7.00
CA ALA A 336 -10.42 22.85 7.47
C ALA A 336 -9.77 24.19 7.82
N SER A 337 -8.61 24.18 8.48
CA SER A 337 -7.93 25.39 8.95
C SER A 337 -7.04 26.06 7.89
N ASN A 338 -6.70 25.34 6.82
CA ASN A 338 -5.69 25.70 5.83
C ASN A 338 -4.33 26.08 6.45
N ARG A 339 -3.85 25.30 7.43
CA ARG A 339 -2.63 25.58 8.19
C ARG A 339 -1.71 24.36 8.25
N PHE A 340 -0.41 24.60 8.12
CA PHE A 340 0.61 23.57 8.25
C PHE A 340 0.95 23.31 9.72
N PHE A 341 1.22 22.05 10.01
CA PHE A 341 1.69 21.61 11.31
C PHE A 341 2.56 20.37 11.16
N VAL A 342 3.48 20.18 12.09
CA VAL A 342 4.28 18.96 12.22
C VAL A 342 3.80 18.16 13.42
N LYS A 343 4.01 16.86 13.33
CA LYS A 343 3.77 15.92 14.41
C LYS A 343 5.06 15.18 14.71
N ASN A 344 5.39 14.96 15.98
CA ASN A 344 6.52 14.11 16.37
C ASN A 344 6.11 12.64 16.53
N GLN A 345 7.09 11.80 16.85
CA GLN A 345 6.89 10.36 17.07
C GLN A 345 5.99 10.03 18.28
N SER A 346 5.89 10.95 19.25
CA SER A 346 4.98 10.84 20.41
C SER A 346 3.58 11.44 20.14
N ASP A 347 3.26 11.70 18.87
CA ASP A 347 1.99 12.28 18.42
C ASP A 347 1.68 13.72 18.91
N GLU A 348 2.67 14.42 19.47
CA GLU A 348 2.57 15.84 19.81
C GLU A 348 2.59 16.71 18.54
N VAL A 349 1.88 17.84 18.55
CA VAL A 349 1.65 18.67 17.37
C VAL A 349 2.20 20.08 17.59
N LYS A 350 2.89 20.62 16.58
CA LYS A 350 3.28 22.03 16.50
C LYS A 350 2.87 22.65 15.19
N LYS A 351 2.31 23.85 15.26
CA LYS A 351 2.00 24.65 14.08
C LYS A 351 3.29 25.16 13.44
N ILE A 352 3.28 25.24 12.12
CA ILE A 352 4.32 25.92 11.36
C ILE A 352 3.65 27.06 10.64
N GLU A 353 4.06 28.28 10.97
CA GLU A 353 3.55 29.47 10.30
C GLU A 353 4.35 29.68 9.01
N LYS A 354 3.62 29.78 7.89
CA LYS A 354 4.20 30.37 6.69
C LYS A 354 4.32 31.86 6.98
N GLU A 355 5.52 32.40 7.08
CA GLU A 355 5.68 33.84 6.90
C GLU A 355 5.22 34.15 5.47
N LEU A 356 4.03 34.75 5.37
CA LEU A 356 3.59 35.35 4.12
C LEU A 356 4.54 36.51 3.89
N VAL A 357 5.49 36.35 2.95
CA VAL A 357 6.12 37.51 2.33
C VAL A 357 5.01 38.20 1.55
N THR A 358 4.31 39.11 2.21
CA THR A 358 3.48 40.09 1.52
C THR A 358 4.46 40.95 0.73
N ASP A 359 4.51 40.77 -0.59
CA ASP A 359 4.99 41.82 -1.47
C ASP A 359 4.09 43.04 -1.22
N ASN A 360 4.55 43.91 -0.32
CA ASN A 360 3.85 45.09 0.14
C ASN A 360 3.93 46.16 -0.94
N HIS A 361 3.16 45.98 -2.00
CA HIS A 361 2.66 47.06 -2.84
C HIS A 361 1.15 46.85 -3.01
N TYR A 362 0.36 47.30 -2.03
CA TYR A 362 -0.65 48.35 -2.18
C TYR A 362 -1.37 48.62 -0.85
N PHE A 363 -1.68 49.89 -0.63
CA PHE A 363 -2.18 50.50 0.59
C PHE A 363 -3.52 49.92 1.10
N GLY A 364 -3.58 49.65 2.42
CA GLY A 364 -4.68 50.03 3.31
C GLY A 364 -6.03 49.32 3.18
N CYS A 365 -6.23 48.25 3.96
CA CYS A 365 -7.41 48.07 4.82
C CYS A 365 -7.24 46.82 5.70
N LEU A 366 -7.23 46.99 7.02
CA LEU A 366 -7.25 45.90 8.00
C LEU A 366 -8.64 45.22 8.00
N PRO A 367 -8.75 43.89 7.87
CA PRO A 367 -9.96 43.18 8.27
C PRO A 367 -9.91 42.86 9.76
N ILE A 368 -11.00 43.22 10.43
CA ILE A 368 -11.31 42.95 11.83
C ILE A 368 -11.50 41.44 12.00
N PHE A 369 -10.70 40.80 12.86
CA PHE A 369 -10.91 39.41 13.25
C PHE A 369 -12.05 39.32 14.28
N TYR A 370 -13.12 38.61 13.93
CA TYR A 370 -14.11 38.12 14.89
C TYR A 370 -13.59 36.86 15.58
N ASP A 371 -13.57 36.94 16.90
CA ASP A 371 -13.19 35.92 17.88
C ASP A 371 -14.29 34.86 18.01
N LEU A 372 -14.01 33.60 17.64
CA LEU A 372 -14.89 32.45 17.91
C LEU A 372 -14.45 31.79 19.23
N LYS A 373 -15.18 32.11 20.30
CA LYS A 373 -15.08 31.46 21.62
C LYS A 373 -15.35 29.95 21.53
N PHE A 374 -14.33 29.15 21.82
CA PHE A 374 -14.50 27.77 22.26
C PHE A 374 -15.06 27.75 23.70
N HIS A 375 -16.28 27.25 23.88
CA HIS A 375 -16.79 26.88 25.21
C HIS A 375 -16.21 25.52 25.60
N VAL A 376 -15.39 25.50 26.65
CA VAL A 376 -15.07 24.28 27.40
C VAL A 376 -15.88 24.34 28.69
N VAL A 377 -16.86 23.44 28.82
CA VAL A 377 -17.59 23.15 30.06
C VAL A 377 -16.86 22.03 30.78
N TYR A 378 -16.38 22.29 32.00
CA TYR A 378 -16.12 21.38 33.14
C TYR A 378 -15.48 22.28 34.23
N LEU A 379 -15.73 22.22 35.54
CA LEU A 379 -16.35 21.23 36.40
C LEU A 379 -16.79 21.97 37.70
N ILE A 380 -18.01 21.73 38.17
CA ILE A 380 -18.46 22.11 39.53
C ILE A 380 -17.71 21.23 40.53
N HIS A 381 -17.11 21.80 41.58
CA HIS A 381 -17.21 21.32 42.96
C HIS A 381 -16.58 22.29 43.98
N SER A 382 -17.38 22.61 45.01
CA SER A 382 -16.96 22.95 46.38
C SER A 382 -16.20 24.26 46.63
N LEU A 383 -16.91 25.27 47.13
CA LEU A 383 -16.85 25.61 48.58
C LEU A 383 -17.96 26.60 48.95
N SER A 384 -18.79 26.14 49.89
CA SER A 384 -19.83 26.89 50.58
C SER A 384 -19.25 27.89 51.59
N LYS A 385 -20.03 28.96 51.83
CA LYS A 385 -19.98 29.92 52.96
C LYS A 385 -19.06 31.13 52.74
N ILE A 386 -19.68 32.31 52.58
CA ILE A 386 -19.67 33.44 53.53
C ILE A 386 -20.45 34.64 52.94
N GLY A 387 -21.37 35.22 53.74
CA GLY A 387 -21.87 36.61 53.73
C GLY A 387 -22.66 37.07 52.50
N VAL A 388 -24.00 37.17 52.51
CA VAL A 388 -24.81 38.26 53.09
C VAL A 388 -24.23 39.67 52.81
N ILE A 389 -24.84 40.40 51.88
CA ILE A 389 -25.47 41.72 52.07
C ILE A 389 -26.26 42.08 50.81
N ALA A 390 -27.53 42.45 51.02
CA ALA A 390 -28.47 42.95 50.02
C ALA A 390 -28.35 44.48 49.87
N LEU A 391 -28.55 45.01 48.66
CA LEU A 391 -29.27 46.27 48.36
C LEU A 391 -29.41 46.39 46.82
N HIS A 392 -30.58 46.16 46.22
CA HIS A 392 -31.75 47.04 46.00
C HIS A 392 -31.59 48.11 44.89
N LEU A 393 -32.48 47.99 43.89
CA LEU A 393 -32.95 48.95 42.87
C LEU A 393 -31.95 49.47 41.83
N ALA A 394 -32.30 49.89 40.62
CA ALA A 394 -33.36 49.62 39.64
C ALA A 394 -33.13 50.68 38.54
N LEU A 395 -33.13 50.24 37.27
CA LEU A 395 -33.49 50.97 36.05
C LEU A 395 -32.67 52.21 35.60
N LEU A 396 -32.42 52.23 34.27
CA LEU A 396 -31.92 53.31 33.41
C LEU A 396 -30.41 53.56 33.40
#